data_AF-A0A2T3W3M5-F1
#
_entry.id   AF-A0A2T3W3M5-F1
#
_cell.length_a   1.000
_cell.length_b   1.000
_cell.length_c   1.000
_cell.angle_alpha   90.00
_cell.angle_beta   90.00
_cell.angle_gamma   90.00
#
_symmetry.space_group_name_H-M   'P 1'
#
loop_
_entity.id
_entity.type
_entity.pdbx_description
1 polymer ?
#
loop_
_entity_poly.entity_id
_entity_poly.type
_entity_poly.pdbx_seq_one_letter_code
_entity_poly.pdbx_strand_id
1 'polypeptide(L)'
;MDITLLIVLVPLIIFLGGLAALFRVRKQRRLLWPALAALLGAPLLLFVAATIWESTLSPEEAARYTLPQAGTAASRAAKISAPQAAPGVPEEARQLAVIAGRRPPDAEIAQKVAQLNRLCPDRTPSTADLVVNLRQVVAERTGREPDIVAVLDQFIKAQDGPAAARKVPCVETGGLVARLMVDGL
;
A
#
# COMPACT_ATOMS: atom_id res chain seq x y z
N MET A 1 -6.89 -1.55 -29.10
CA MET A 1 -7.82 -1.43 -27.95
C MET A 1 -7.19 -2.20 -26.81
N ASP A 2 -6.85 -1.51 -25.72
CA ASP A 2 -6.25 -2.14 -24.53
C ASP A 2 -7.24 -3.08 -23.83
N ILE A 3 -6.79 -4.29 -23.51
CA ILE A 3 -7.56 -5.29 -22.78
C ILE A 3 -8.02 -4.75 -21.42
N THR A 4 -7.21 -3.93 -20.78
CA THR A 4 -7.49 -3.26 -19.51
C THR A 4 -8.72 -2.35 -19.60
N LEU A 5 -8.89 -1.64 -20.72
CA LEU A 5 -10.04 -0.76 -20.93
C LEU A 5 -11.34 -1.58 -21.01
N LEU A 6 -11.27 -2.74 -21.68
CA LEU A 6 -12.40 -3.65 -21.87
C LEU A 6 -12.86 -4.29 -20.54
N ILE A 7 -11.91 -4.61 -19.66
CA ILE A 7 -12.19 -5.15 -18.32
C ILE A 7 -12.96 -4.14 -17.45
N VAL A 8 -12.71 -2.84 -17.59
CA VAL A 8 -13.41 -1.79 -16.82
C VAL A 8 -14.75 -1.42 -17.45
N LEU A 9 -14.83 -1.39 -18.79
CA LEU A 9 -16.02 -0.91 -19.50
C LEU A 9 -17.21 -1.87 -19.40
N VAL A 10 -16.96 -3.18 -19.45
CA VAL A 10 -18.02 -4.21 -19.38
C VAL A 10 -18.84 -4.14 -18.08
N PRO A 11 -18.23 -4.16 -16.87
CA PRO A 11 -19.00 -4.06 -15.63
C PRO A 11 -19.68 -2.70 -15.47
N LEU A 12 -19.08 -1.61 -15.96
CA LEU A 12 -19.69 -0.27 -15.93
C LEU A 12 -20.97 -0.22 -16.78
N ILE A 13 -20.94 -0.79 -17.99
CA ILE A 13 -22.13 -0.87 -18.86
C ILE A 13 -23.23 -1.72 -18.22
N ILE A 14 -22.88 -2.87 -17.62
CA ILE A 14 -23.85 -3.74 -16.94
C ILE A 14 -24.49 -3.00 -15.76
N PHE A 15 -23.69 -2.27 -14.98
CA PHE A 15 -24.17 -1.51 -13.83
C PHE A 15 -25.12 -0.38 -14.24
N LEU A 16 -24.76 0.40 -15.27
CA LEU A 16 -25.59 1.47 -15.80
C LEU A 16 -26.90 0.94 -16.41
N GLY A 17 -26.83 -0.20 -17.12
CA GLY A 17 -28.02 -0.89 -17.64
C GLY A 17 -28.96 -1.35 -16.53
N GLY A 18 -28.41 -1.90 -15.43
CA GLY A 18 -29.19 -2.29 -14.25
C GLY A 18 -29.88 -1.12 -13.55
N LEU A 19 -29.17 0.02 -13.41
CA LEU A 19 -29.72 1.26 -12.85
C LEU A 19 -30.89 1.80 -13.68
N ALA A 20 -30.74 1.86 -15.00
CA ALA A 20 -31.80 2.33 -15.89
C ALA A 20 -33.05 1.43 -15.82
N ALA A 21 -32.88 0.11 -15.70
CA ALA A 21 -33.98 -0.83 -15.51
C ALA A 21 -34.70 -0.60 -14.17
N LEU A 22 -33.96 -0.35 -13.09
CA LEU A 22 -34.50 -0.04 -11.76
C LEU A 22 -35.38 1.22 -11.75
N PHE A 23 -34.98 2.26 -12.48
CA PHE A 23 -35.79 3.48 -12.63
C PHE A 23 -37.09 3.26 -13.41
N ARG A 24 -37.07 2.37 -14.42
CA ARG A 24 -38.28 2.02 -15.19
C ARG A 24 -39.27 1.18 -14.39
N VAL A 25 -38.78 0.32 -13.50
CA VAL A 25 -39.60 -0.63 -12.72
C VAL A 25 -40.36 0.02 -11.55
N ARG A 26 -40.00 1.24 -11.12
CA ARG A 26 -40.73 1.97 -10.06
C ARG A 26 -42.23 2.17 -10.34
N LYS A 27 -42.69 2.04 -11.59
CA LYS A 27 -44.10 2.20 -11.97
C LYS A 27 -44.93 0.91 -11.91
N GLN A 28 -44.31 -0.27 -11.73
CA GLN A 28 -45.02 -1.56 -11.67
C GLN A 28 -44.52 -2.42 -10.51
N ARG A 29 -45.27 -2.42 -9.39
CA ARG A 29 -44.97 -3.22 -8.17
C ARG A 29 -44.85 -4.73 -8.41
N ARG A 30 -45.31 -5.27 -9.55
CA ARG A 30 -45.22 -6.70 -9.88
C ARG A 30 -43.85 -7.16 -10.38
N LEU A 31 -42.93 -6.26 -10.70
CA LEU A 31 -41.58 -6.58 -11.21
C LEU A 31 -40.46 -6.42 -10.17
N LEU A 32 -40.80 -6.15 -8.91
CA LEU A 32 -39.80 -6.01 -7.84
C LEU A 32 -39.06 -7.32 -7.53
N TRP A 33 -39.74 -8.45 -7.60
CA TRP A 33 -39.17 -9.77 -7.31
C TRP A 33 -37.99 -10.18 -8.21
N PRO A 34 -38.08 -10.11 -9.55
CA PRO A 34 -36.93 -10.44 -10.40
C PRO A 34 -35.77 -9.46 -10.26
N ALA A 35 -36.04 -8.18 -10.00
CA ALA A 35 -34.97 -7.19 -9.76
C ALA A 35 -34.23 -7.46 -8.45
N LEU A 36 -34.93 -7.87 -7.40
CA LEU A 36 -34.33 -8.26 -6.11
C LEU A 36 -33.50 -9.54 -6.25
N ALA A 37 -33.99 -10.52 -7.02
CA ALA A 37 -33.24 -11.75 -7.32
C ALA A 37 -31.94 -11.48 -8.09
N ALA A 38 -31.96 -10.55 -9.06
CA ALA A 38 -30.76 -10.14 -9.79
C ALA A 38 -29.73 -9.41 -8.90
N LEU A 39 -30.22 -8.54 -7.99
CA LEU A 39 -29.37 -7.80 -7.05
C LEU A 39 -28.70 -8.71 -6.02
N LEU A 40 -29.38 -9.78 -5.58
CA LEU A 40 -28.81 -10.78 -4.67
C LEU A 40 -27.95 -11.83 -5.39
N GLY A 41 -28.25 -12.15 -6.66
CA GLY A 41 -27.49 -13.11 -7.44
C GLY A 41 -26.12 -12.62 -7.90
N ALA A 42 -25.98 -11.33 -8.21
CA ALA A 42 -24.73 -10.72 -8.67
C ALA A 42 -23.54 -10.87 -7.69
N PRO A 43 -23.66 -10.57 -6.38
CA PRO A 43 -22.54 -10.76 -5.44
C PRO A 43 -22.16 -12.24 -5.26
N LEU A 44 -23.14 -13.15 -5.35
CA LEU A 44 -22.89 -14.60 -5.28
C LEU A 44 -22.08 -15.11 -6.49
N LEU A 45 -22.40 -14.61 -7.69
CA LEU A 45 -21.63 -14.92 -8.90
C LEU A 45 -20.21 -14.36 -8.85
N LEU A 46 -20.01 -13.15 -8.30
CA LEU A 46 -18.67 -12.58 -8.10
C LEU A 46 -17.85 -13.39 -7.08
N PHE A 47 -18.48 -13.88 -6.01
CA PHE A 47 -17.81 -14.72 -5.02
C PHE A 47 -17.37 -16.06 -5.60
N VAL A 48 -18.23 -16.71 -6.40
CA VAL A 48 -17.87 -17.95 -7.10
C VAL A 48 -16.80 -17.73 -8.17
N ALA A 49 -16.84 -16.60 -8.90
CA ALA A 49 -15.80 -16.26 -9.86
C ALA A 49 -14.44 -16.03 -9.17
N ALA A 50 -14.43 -15.39 -7.99
CA ALA A 50 -13.22 -15.18 -7.21
C ALA A 50 -12.61 -16.51 -6.72
N THR A 51 -13.42 -17.45 -6.23
CA THR A 51 -12.92 -18.75 -5.75
C THR A 51 -12.45 -19.67 -6.89
N ILE A 52 -13.08 -19.59 -8.07
CA ILE A 52 -12.62 -20.32 -9.26
C ILE A 52 -11.29 -19.72 -9.75
N TRP A 53 -11.14 -18.40 -9.75
CA TRP A 53 -9.89 -17.76 -10.14
C TRP A 53 -8.71 -18.21 -9.26
N GLU A 54 -8.93 -18.30 -7.95
CA GLU A 54 -7.94 -18.75 -6.97
C GLU A 54 -7.47 -20.20 -7.21
N SER A 55 -8.34 -21.05 -7.76
CA SER A 55 -8.03 -22.47 -8.06
C SER A 55 -7.43 -22.70 -9.45
N THR A 56 -7.47 -21.70 -10.33
CA THR A 56 -6.80 -21.77 -11.65
C THR A 56 -5.35 -21.29 -11.63
N LEU A 57 -4.91 -20.61 -10.57
CA LEU A 57 -3.52 -20.22 -10.41
C LEU A 57 -2.69 -21.46 -10.08
N SER A 58 -1.73 -21.77 -10.95
CA SER A 58 -0.72 -22.78 -10.66
C SER A 58 -0.03 -22.44 -9.32
N PRO A 59 0.27 -23.42 -8.45
CA PRO A 59 1.04 -23.17 -7.23
C PRO A 59 2.37 -22.44 -7.50
N GLU A 60 2.91 -22.57 -8.71
CA GLU A 60 4.11 -21.86 -9.17
C GLU A 60 3.85 -20.37 -9.45
N GLU A 61 2.64 -19.98 -9.89
CA GLU A 61 2.25 -18.58 -10.09
C GLU A 61 1.90 -17.91 -8.76
N ALA A 62 1.18 -18.60 -7.87
CA ALA A 62 0.88 -18.10 -6.53
C ALA A 62 2.16 -17.78 -5.73
N ALA A 63 3.22 -18.58 -5.90
CA ALA A 63 4.54 -18.33 -5.32
C ALA A 63 5.22 -17.06 -5.89
N ARG A 64 4.96 -16.70 -7.15
CA ARG A 64 5.48 -15.46 -7.76
C ARG A 64 4.82 -14.20 -7.22
N TYR A 65 3.59 -14.30 -6.71
CA TYR A 65 2.85 -13.17 -6.11
C TYR A 65 3.03 -13.06 -4.60
N THR A 66 3.36 -14.15 -3.90
CA THR A 66 3.54 -14.17 -2.44
C THR A 66 4.98 -13.94 -1.99
N LEU A 67 5.96 -14.01 -2.89
CA LEU A 67 7.32 -13.58 -2.58
C LEU A 67 7.39 -12.04 -2.63
N PRO A 68 7.79 -11.35 -1.55
CA PRO A 68 8.23 -9.96 -1.68
C PRO A 68 9.33 -9.94 -2.75
N GLN A 69 9.21 -9.08 -3.76
CA GLN A 69 10.22 -8.89 -4.81
C GLN A 69 11.51 -8.27 -4.23
N ALA A 70 12.12 -8.90 -3.24
CA ALA A 70 13.30 -8.43 -2.54
C ALA A 70 14.61 -8.80 -3.26
N GLY A 71 14.58 -9.42 -4.44
CA GLY A 71 15.79 -10.10 -4.90
C GLY A 71 15.92 -10.38 -6.38
N THR A 72 15.93 -9.37 -7.25
CA THR A 72 16.64 -9.51 -8.54
C THR A 72 17.31 -8.24 -9.07
N ALA A 73 16.91 -7.04 -8.66
CA ALA A 73 17.67 -5.82 -8.97
C ALA A 73 18.92 -5.62 -8.07
N ALA A 74 18.91 -6.16 -6.84
CA ALA A 74 20.01 -5.97 -5.88
C ALA A 74 21.24 -6.86 -6.14
N SER A 75 21.13 -7.93 -6.94
CA SER A 75 22.19 -8.95 -7.03
C SER A 75 23.23 -8.69 -8.14
N ARG A 76 22.96 -7.79 -9.10
CA ARG A 76 23.96 -7.41 -10.12
C ARG A 76 24.73 -6.12 -9.85
N ALA A 77 24.36 -5.36 -8.81
CA ALA A 77 25.06 -4.13 -8.41
C ALA A 77 26.00 -4.31 -7.21
N ALA A 78 25.96 -5.45 -6.49
CA ALA A 78 26.69 -5.64 -5.24
C ALA A 78 28.14 -6.14 -5.40
N LYS A 79 28.85 -5.65 -6.42
CA LYS A 79 30.33 -5.61 -6.42
C LYS A 79 30.84 -4.19 -6.61
N ILE A 80 30.08 -3.22 -6.13
CA ILE A 80 30.55 -1.86 -5.88
C ILE A 80 30.93 -1.85 -4.40
N SER A 81 32.21 -1.62 -4.13
CA SER A 81 32.85 -1.53 -2.82
C SER A 81 31.87 -1.10 -1.72
N ALA A 82 31.55 -2.02 -0.80
CA ALA A 82 30.77 -1.71 0.39
C ALA A 82 31.43 -0.49 1.07
N PRO A 83 30.74 0.67 1.16
CA PRO A 83 31.27 1.83 1.84
C PRO A 83 31.61 1.39 3.26
N GLN A 84 32.87 1.57 3.68
CA GLN A 84 33.28 1.36 5.07
C GLN A 84 32.29 2.11 5.95
N ALA A 85 31.56 1.34 6.77
CA ALA A 85 30.55 1.87 7.66
C ALA A 85 31.17 2.97 8.53
N ALA A 86 30.68 4.20 8.38
CA ALA A 86 31.02 5.26 9.31
C ALA A 86 30.58 4.78 10.71
N PRO A 87 31.50 4.69 11.69
CA PRO A 87 31.17 4.20 13.02
C PRO A 87 30.09 5.09 13.65
N GLY A 88 29.04 4.45 14.19
CA GLY A 88 27.98 5.14 14.95
C GLY A 88 26.68 5.45 14.19
N VAL A 89 26.59 5.19 12.87
CA VAL A 89 25.32 5.38 12.13
C VAL A 89 24.52 4.09 12.07
N PRO A 90 23.27 4.06 12.57
CA PRO A 90 22.40 2.88 12.48
C PRO A 90 22.28 2.37 11.05
N GLU A 91 22.32 1.06 10.86
CA GLU A 91 22.23 0.43 9.53
C GLU A 91 20.95 0.82 8.80
N GLU A 92 19.82 0.89 9.51
CA GLU A 92 18.51 1.35 9.00
C GLU A 92 18.60 2.74 8.35
N ALA A 93 19.33 3.68 8.96
CA ALA A 93 19.50 5.03 8.43
C ALA A 93 20.37 5.05 7.17
N ARG A 94 21.37 4.18 7.08
CA ARG A 94 22.19 4.02 5.87
C ARG A 94 21.37 3.45 4.71
N GLN A 95 20.56 2.42 4.98
CA GLN A 95 19.65 1.85 3.97
C GLN A 95 18.67 2.90 3.44
N LEU A 96 18.03 3.67 4.34
CA LEU A 96 17.11 4.73 3.95
C LEU A 96 17.80 5.85 3.16
N ALA A 97 19.04 6.22 3.50
CA ALA A 97 19.81 7.19 2.72
C ALA A 97 20.07 6.70 1.28
N VAL A 98 20.45 5.44 1.11
CA VAL A 98 20.65 4.83 -0.21
C VAL A 98 19.35 4.80 -1.01
N ILE A 99 18.23 4.41 -0.39
CA ILE A 99 16.90 4.36 -1.03
C ILE A 99 16.40 5.78 -1.39
N ALA A 100 16.82 6.80 -0.63
CA ALA A 100 16.56 8.21 -0.93
C ALA A 100 17.48 8.79 -2.02
N GLY A 101 18.44 8.02 -2.54
CA GLY A 101 19.45 8.50 -3.47
C GLY A 101 20.45 9.49 -2.83
N ARG A 102 20.51 9.54 -1.50
CA ARG A 102 21.41 10.41 -0.74
C ARG A 102 22.71 9.68 -0.38
N ARG A 103 23.79 10.44 -0.17
CA ARG A 103 25.09 9.86 0.16
C ARG A 103 25.14 9.44 1.64
N PRO A 104 25.37 8.15 1.96
CA PRO A 104 25.59 7.75 3.34
C PRO A 104 26.98 8.21 3.83
N PRO A 105 27.12 8.62 5.10
CA PRO A 105 26.05 8.80 6.09
C PRO A 105 25.25 10.09 5.86
N ASP A 106 23.92 9.99 5.90
CA ASP A 106 23.03 11.15 5.92
C ASP A 106 22.64 11.46 7.38
N ALA A 107 23.08 12.60 7.89
CA ALA A 107 22.89 12.98 9.29
C ALA A 107 21.42 13.27 9.63
N GLU A 108 20.65 13.80 8.68
CA GLU A 108 19.24 14.12 8.88
C GLU A 108 18.40 12.85 8.99
N ILE A 109 18.57 11.90 8.06
CA ILE A 109 17.91 10.59 8.10
C ILE A 109 18.33 9.84 9.37
N ALA A 110 19.61 9.86 9.73
CA ALA A 110 20.10 9.22 10.95
C ALA A 110 19.45 9.78 12.22
N GLN A 111 19.31 11.10 12.34
CA GLN A 111 18.64 11.73 13.48
C GLN A 111 17.16 11.36 13.55
N LYS A 112 16.43 11.42 12.42
CA LYS A 112 15.00 11.10 12.37
C LYS A 112 14.73 9.63 12.66
N VAL A 113 15.54 8.70 12.13
CA VAL A 113 15.47 7.27 12.48
C VAL A 113 15.74 7.07 13.97
N ALA A 114 16.78 7.69 14.53
CA ALA A 114 17.06 7.58 15.96
C ALA A 114 15.93 8.16 16.84
N GLN A 115 15.27 9.23 16.40
CA GLN A 115 14.09 9.77 17.08
C GLN A 115 12.92 8.80 17.02
N LEU A 116 12.59 8.28 15.84
CA LEU A 116 11.49 7.33 15.68
C LEU A 116 11.75 6.03 16.45
N ASN A 117 13.00 5.57 16.52
CA ASN A 117 13.37 4.38 17.29
C ASN A 117 13.16 4.57 18.80
N ARG A 118 13.32 5.80 19.31
CA ARG A 118 13.00 6.14 20.72
C ARG A 118 11.51 6.18 20.98
N LEU A 119 10.72 6.65 20.01
CA LEU A 119 9.25 6.65 20.09
C LEU A 119 8.67 5.22 19.96
N CYS A 120 9.39 4.33 19.28
CA CYS A 120 8.94 3.00 18.90
C CYS A 120 9.98 1.90 19.22
N PRO A 121 10.30 1.63 20.51
CA PRO A 121 11.39 0.72 20.88
C PRO A 121 11.17 -0.74 20.47
N ASP A 122 9.93 -1.24 20.50
CA ASP A 122 9.61 -2.67 20.31
C ASP A 122 8.95 -2.99 18.94
N ARG A 123 9.30 -2.25 17.89
CA ARG A 123 8.60 -2.37 16.61
C ARG A 123 9.08 -3.58 15.80
N THR A 124 8.10 -4.30 15.27
CA THR A 124 8.28 -5.28 14.19
C THR A 124 7.18 -4.98 13.15
N PRO A 125 7.50 -4.58 11.90
CA PRO A 125 8.81 -4.57 11.24
C PRO A 125 9.71 -3.36 11.58
N SER A 126 10.90 -3.29 10.99
CA SER A 126 11.91 -2.24 11.25
C SER A 126 11.46 -0.84 10.78
N THR A 127 12.15 0.24 11.21
CA THR A 127 11.81 1.61 10.74
C THR A 127 11.98 1.72 9.23
N ALA A 128 13.06 1.14 8.70
CA ALA A 128 13.33 1.16 7.27
C ALA A 128 12.18 0.51 6.49
N ASP A 129 11.72 -0.67 6.92
CA ASP A 129 10.61 -1.38 6.27
C ASP A 129 9.31 -0.58 6.32
N LEU A 130 8.98 0.02 7.48
CA LEU A 130 7.78 0.84 7.64
C LEU A 130 7.79 2.04 6.68
N VAL A 131 8.92 2.74 6.59
CA VAL A 131 9.08 3.94 5.74
C VAL A 131 9.05 3.57 4.25
N VAL A 132 9.69 2.47 3.86
CA VAL A 132 9.70 1.99 2.47
C VAL A 132 8.30 1.57 2.04
N ASN A 133 7.62 0.75 2.85
CA ASN A 133 6.24 0.32 2.57
C ASN A 133 5.29 1.52 2.48
N LEU A 134 5.43 2.49 3.38
CA LEU A 134 4.62 3.71 3.38
C LEU A 134 4.87 4.56 2.12
N ARG A 135 6.14 4.76 1.73
CA ARG A 135 6.49 5.48 0.49
C ARG A 135 5.87 4.79 -0.73
N GLN A 136 5.93 3.46 -0.80
CA GLN A 136 5.33 2.69 -1.89
C GLN A 136 3.81 2.89 -1.95
N VAL A 137 3.10 2.75 -0.81
CA VAL A 137 1.64 2.95 -0.76
C VAL A 137 1.23 4.35 -1.20
N VAL A 138 1.94 5.39 -0.73
CA VAL A 138 1.66 6.77 -1.14
C VAL A 138 1.94 6.98 -2.62
N ALA A 139 3.03 6.42 -3.15
CA ALA A 139 3.36 6.49 -4.57
C ALA A 139 2.30 5.82 -5.45
N GLU A 140 1.85 4.61 -5.08
CA GLU A 140 0.82 3.88 -5.81
C GLU A 140 -0.53 4.63 -5.81
N ARG A 141 -0.88 5.28 -4.70
CA ARG A 141 -2.18 5.96 -4.54
C ARG A 141 -2.23 7.34 -5.15
N THR A 142 -1.13 8.09 -5.07
CA THR A 142 -1.09 9.50 -5.50
C THR A 142 -0.37 9.70 -6.83
N GLY A 143 0.37 8.70 -7.32
CA GLY A 143 1.27 8.82 -8.47
C GLY A 143 2.51 9.68 -8.18
N ARG A 144 2.76 10.05 -6.92
CA ARG A 144 3.90 10.89 -6.51
C ARG A 144 4.78 10.12 -5.53
N GLU A 145 6.09 10.09 -5.77
CA GLU A 145 7.02 9.55 -4.79
C GLU A 145 7.27 10.58 -3.67
N PRO A 146 6.84 10.33 -2.42
CA PRO A 146 7.17 11.23 -1.33
C PRO A 146 8.64 11.09 -0.95
N ASP A 147 9.26 12.22 -0.58
CA ASP A 147 10.62 12.24 -0.04
C ASP A 147 10.69 11.49 1.30
N ILE A 148 11.72 10.66 1.50
CA ILE A 148 11.87 9.82 2.70
C ILE A 148 11.94 10.64 3.99
N VAL A 149 12.56 11.83 3.94
CA VAL A 149 12.63 12.74 5.09
C VAL A 149 11.23 13.25 5.43
N ALA A 150 10.43 13.61 4.43
CA ALA A 150 9.05 14.02 4.63
C ALA A 150 8.18 12.88 5.20
N VAL A 151 8.38 11.64 4.74
CA VAL A 151 7.70 10.45 5.29
C VAL A 151 8.08 10.24 6.76
N LEU A 152 9.37 10.30 7.09
CA LEU A 152 9.87 10.19 8.46
C LEU A 152 9.29 11.28 9.37
N ASP A 153 9.20 12.52 8.87
CA ASP A 153 8.62 13.64 9.61
C ASP A 153 7.14 13.45 9.93
N GLN A 154 6.35 12.97 8.96
CA GLN A 154 4.94 12.68 9.22
C GLN A 154 4.78 11.54 10.22
N PHE A 155 5.66 10.53 10.16
CA PHE A 155 5.64 9.43 11.11
C PHE A 155 5.97 9.89 12.52
N ILE A 156 7.03 10.70 12.68
CA ILE A 156 7.44 11.28 13.96
C ILE A 156 6.31 12.17 14.49
N LYS A 157 5.73 13.05 13.66
CA LYS A 157 4.63 13.94 14.06
C LYS A 157 3.38 13.17 14.48
N ALA A 158 3.05 12.08 13.79
CA ALA A 158 1.93 11.23 14.18
C ALA A 158 2.19 10.57 15.53
N GLN A 159 3.40 10.00 15.72
CA GLN A 159 3.82 9.37 16.97
C GLN A 159 3.95 10.32 18.13
N ASP A 160 4.39 11.55 17.92
CA ASP A 160 4.54 12.56 18.97
C ASP A 160 3.19 13.27 19.29
N GLY A 161 2.19 13.11 18.41
CA GLY A 161 0.90 13.77 18.52
C GLY A 161 -0.26 12.82 18.85
N PRO A 162 -1.32 12.80 18.01
CA PRO A 162 -2.57 12.10 18.34
C PRO A 162 -2.41 10.57 18.47
N ALA A 163 -1.39 9.96 17.84
CA ALA A 163 -1.13 8.53 17.98
C ALA A 163 -0.53 8.23 19.37
N ALA A 164 0.42 9.02 19.87
CA ALA A 164 0.92 8.91 21.26
C ALA A 164 -0.21 9.08 22.28
N ALA A 165 -1.05 10.09 22.10
CA ALA A 165 -2.18 10.34 23.00
C ALA A 165 -3.13 9.15 23.10
N ARG A 166 -3.22 8.35 22.03
CA ARG A 166 -4.06 7.15 21.93
C ARG A 166 -3.29 5.84 22.15
N LYS A 167 -1.98 5.90 22.43
CA LYS A 167 -1.07 4.75 22.55
C LYS A 167 -1.15 3.79 21.35
N VAL A 168 -1.31 4.33 20.16
CA VAL A 168 -1.42 3.52 18.93
C VAL A 168 -0.07 2.88 18.63
N PRO A 169 0.00 1.56 18.37
CA PRO A 169 1.24 0.89 17.98
C PRO A 169 1.88 1.53 16.75
N CYS A 170 3.20 1.48 16.66
CA CYS A 170 3.90 2.13 15.55
C CYS A 170 3.57 1.57 14.18
N VAL A 171 3.29 0.27 14.11
CA VAL A 171 2.86 -0.40 12.88
C VAL A 171 1.52 0.16 12.40
N GLU A 172 0.56 0.35 13.30
CA GLU A 172 -0.77 0.89 12.97
C GLU A 172 -0.70 2.38 12.57
N THR A 173 0.25 3.11 13.14
CA THR A 173 0.46 4.52 12.82
C THR A 173 0.90 4.71 11.37
N GLY A 174 1.63 3.74 10.79
CA GLY A 174 1.97 3.78 9.36
C GLY A 174 0.74 3.85 8.46
N GLY A 175 -0.33 3.11 8.80
CA GLY A 175 -1.59 3.17 8.07
C GLY A 175 -2.32 4.50 8.20
N LEU A 176 -2.26 5.13 9.38
CA LEU A 176 -2.83 6.47 9.60
C LEU A 176 -2.06 7.54 8.81
N VAL A 177 -0.73 7.49 8.85
CA VAL A 177 0.13 8.40 8.09
C VAL A 177 -0.11 8.24 6.59
N ALA A 178 -0.24 7.00 6.08
CA ALA A 178 -0.55 6.75 4.68
C ALA A 178 -1.83 7.47 4.25
N ARG A 179 -2.91 7.36 5.03
CA ARG A 179 -4.17 8.05 4.73
C ARG A 179 -4.00 9.56 4.73
N LEU A 180 -3.34 10.12 5.75
CA LEU A 180 -3.08 11.57 5.82
C LEU A 180 -2.27 12.08 4.62
N MET A 181 -1.28 11.32 4.17
CA MET A 181 -0.46 11.69 3.01
C MET A 181 -1.21 11.55 1.67
N VAL A 182 -2.12 10.58 1.57
CA VAL A 182 -2.93 10.34 0.35
C VAL A 182 -4.08 11.34 0.22
N ASP A 183 -4.80 11.59 1.32
CA ASP A 183 -5.99 12.45 1.32
C ASP A 183 -5.62 13.95 1.25
N GLY A 184 -4.33 14.27 1.44
CA GLY A 184 -3.82 15.64 1.54
C GLY A 184 -4.03 16.18 2.96
N LEU A 185 -2.96 16.77 3.52
CA LEU A 185 -3.05 17.59 4.73
C LEU A 185 -3.80 18.89 4.44
#